data_AF-C2MAJ3-F1
#
_entry.id   AF-C2MAJ3-F1
#
_cell.length_a   1.000
_cell.length_b   1.000
_cell.length_c   1.000
_cell.angle_alpha   90.00
_cell.angle_beta   90.00
_cell.angle_gamma   90.00
#
_symmetry.space_group_name_H-M   'P 1'
#
loop_
_entity.id
_entity.type
_entity.pdbx_description
1 polymer ?
#
loop_
_entity_poly.entity_id
_entity_poly.type
_entity_poly.pdbx_seq_one_letter_code
_entity_poly.pdbx_strand_id
1 'polypeptide(L)'
;MKRTCKFTLDATLPKYPTFEEGIRRAPDRGYSLTPAQTRVALQNALRYVPKELHAELAPEFLKELKERGKIYAYRYRPEGDLKAGPID
;
A
#
# COMPACT_ATOMS: atom_id res chain seq x y z
N MET A 1 -20.16 -21.47 -13.33
CA MET A 1 -18.72 -21.30 -13.00
C MET A 1 -18.42 -19.81 -12.92
N LYS A 2 -18.33 -19.22 -11.71
CA LYS A 2 -18.05 -17.78 -11.57
C LYS A 2 -16.61 -17.53 -12.00
N ARG A 3 -16.40 -16.79 -13.10
CA ARG A 3 -15.08 -16.28 -13.47
C ARG A 3 -14.66 -15.28 -12.38
N THR A 4 -13.80 -15.70 -11.47
CA THR A 4 -13.16 -14.80 -10.52
C THR A 4 -12.19 -13.93 -11.30
N CYS A 5 -12.64 -12.72 -11.65
CA CYS A 5 -11.77 -11.70 -12.21
C CYS A 5 -10.78 -11.28 -11.11
N LYS A 6 -9.55 -11.80 -11.16
CA LYS A 6 -8.48 -11.39 -10.25
C LYS A 6 -7.87 -10.12 -10.82
N PHE A 7 -8.22 -8.98 -10.25
CA PHE A 7 -7.52 -7.73 -10.51
C PHE A 7 -6.20 -7.75 -9.73
N THR A 8 -5.11 -7.84 -10.47
CA THR A 8 -3.74 -7.77 -9.94
C THR A 8 -3.01 -6.63 -10.63
N LEU A 9 -2.19 -5.91 -9.86
CA LEU A 9 -1.29 -4.89 -10.39
C LEU A 9 -0.22 -5.53 -11.28
N ASP A 10 0.45 -4.69 -12.06
CA ASP A 10 1.60 -5.11 -12.85
C ASP A 10 2.72 -5.68 -11.98
N ALA A 11 3.48 -6.63 -12.53
CA ALA A 11 4.61 -7.28 -11.85
C ALA A 11 5.86 -6.39 -11.71
N THR A 12 5.75 -5.12 -12.09
CA THR A 12 6.82 -4.14 -11.93
C THR A 12 6.78 -3.53 -10.54
N LEU A 13 7.89 -3.59 -9.81
CA LEU A 13 8.01 -2.91 -8.52
C LEU A 13 8.35 -1.42 -8.74
N PRO A 14 7.45 -0.48 -8.37
CA PRO A 14 7.76 0.94 -8.46
C PRO A 14 8.84 1.32 -7.44
N LYS A 15 9.62 2.36 -7.72
CA LYS A 15 10.59 2.89 -6.76
C LYS A 15 9.87 3.40 -5.50
N TYR A 16 10.56 3.34 -4.36
CA TYR A 16 10.02 3.93 -3.14
C TYR A 16 9.98 5.45 -3.27
N PRO A 17 8.84 6.11 -3.01
CA PRO A 17 8.71 7.55 -3.23
C PRO A 17 9.53 8.34 -2.23
N THR A 18 10.02 9.50 -2.66
CA THR A 18 10.66 10.47 -1.78
C THR A 18 9.58 11.30 -1.08
N PHE A 19 9.66 11.42 0.23
CA PHE A 19 8.72 12.23 1.00
C PHE A 19 9.17 13.68 1.02
N GLU A 20 8.40 14.57 0.38
CA GLU A 20 8.61 16.01 0.49
C GLU A 20 8.34 16.49 1.93
N GLU A 21 9.20 17.37 2.43
CA GLU A 21 9.03 18.07 3.69
C GLU A 21 7.96 19.17 3.54
N GLY A 22 7.17 19.41 4.60
CA GLY A 22 6.10 20.40 4.59
C GLY A 22 4.73 19.89 4.14
N ILE A 23 4.63 18.73 3.50
CA ILE A 23 3.32 18.11 3.20
C ILE A 23 2.71 17.54 4.48
N ARG A 24 1.57 18.10 4.91
CA ARG A 24 0.80 17.58 6.04
C ARG A 24 0.31 16.16 5.73
N ARG A 25 0.67 15.20 6.58
CA ARG A 25 0.22 13.80 6.49
C ARG A 25 -0.81 13.51 7.58
N ALA A 26 -1.53 12.40 7.41
CA ALA A 26 -2.41 11.90 8.46
C ALA A 26 -1.60 11.65 9.74
N PRO A 27 -2.14 12.01 10.91
CA PRO A 27 -1.50 11.68 12.18
C PRO A 27 -1.41 10.16 12.33
N ASP A 28 -0.37 9.71 13.04
CA ASP A 28 -0.26 8.31 13.41
C ASP A 28 -1.48 7.91 14.27
N ARG A 29 -2.06 6.75 13.95
CA ARG A 29 -3.16 6.17 14.72
C ARG A 29 -2.69 5.08 15.68
N GLY A 30 -1.40 4.83 15.73
CA GLY A 30 -0.78 3.77 16.51
C GLY A 30 -1.05 2.38 15.93
N TYR A 31 -0.30 1.41 16.42
CA TYR A 31 -0.46 0.00 16.09
C TYR A 31 -1.12 -0.75 17.25
N SER A 32 -2.37 -1.18 17.07
CA SER A 32 -3.17 -1.89 18.09
C SER A 32 -3.58 -3.31 17.69
N LEU A 33 -3.08 -3.80 16.56
CA LEU A 33 -3.48 -5.10 16.02
C LEU A 33 -2.73 -6.26 16.69
N THR A 34 -3.45 -7.34 16.95
CA THR A 34 -2.87 -8.61 17.37
C THR A 34 -2.05 -9.24 16.24
N PRO A 35 -1.11 -10.16 16.53
CA PRO A 35 -0.34 -10.84 15.48
C PRO A 35 -1.20 -11.53 14.42
N ALA A 36 -2.36 -12.09 14.81
CA ALA A 36 -3.30 -12.69 13.88
C ALA A 36 -3.96 -11.65 12.97
N GLN A 37 -4.41 -10.52 13.53
CA GLN A 37 -4.99 -9.42 12.75
C GLN A 37 -3.98 -8.78 11.81
N THR A 38 -2.72 -8.66 12.23
CA THR A 38 -1.64 -8.13 11.39
C THR A 38 -1.36 -9.03 10.19
N ARG A 39 -1.38 -10.36 10.37
CA ARG A 39 -1.28 -11.30 9.25
C ARG A 39 -2.44 -11.11 8.26
N VAL A 40 -3.66 -10.95 8.76
CA VAL A 40 -4.84 -10.70 7.92
C VAL A 40 -4.73 -9.35 7.19
N ALA A 41 -4.27 -8.29 7.86
CA ALA A 41 -4.07 -6.98 7.25
C ALA A 41 -3.05 -7.04 6.10
N LEU A 42 -1.93 -7.76 6.29
CA LEU A 42 -0.94 -7.96 5.25
C LEU A 42 -1.49 -8.79 4.09
N GLN A 43 -2.21 -9.89 4.36
CA GLN A 43 -2.84 -10.70 3.31
C GLN A 43 -3.85 -9.88 2.49
N ASN A 44 -4.61 -9.01 3.14
CA ASN A 44 -5.57 -8.14 2.47
C ASN A 44 -4.88 -7.13 1.54
N ALA A 45 -3.76 -6.55 1.97
CA ALA A 45 -2.96 -5.64 1.14
C ALA A 45 -2.30 -6.38 -0.04
N LEU A 46 -1.69 -7.53 0.21
CA LEU A 46 -0.98 -8.33 -0.78
C LEU A 46 -1.89 -9.00 -1.81
N ARG A 47 -3.21 -9.05 -1.57
CA ARG A 47 -4.20 -9.63 -2.50
C ARG A 47 -4.17 -9.00 -3.89
N TYR A 48 -3.82 -7.72 -3.98
CA TYR A 48 -3.80 -6.96 -5.23
C TYR A 48 -2.44 -6.99 -5.93
N VAL A 49 -1.43 -7.61 -5.31
CA VAL A 49 -0.04 -7.57 -5.74
C VAL A 49 0.36 -8.96 -6.25
N PRO A 50 1.15 -9.06 -7.34
CA PRO A 50 1.69 -10.34 -7.79
C PRO A 50 2.62 -10.96 -6.74
N LYS A 51 2.57 -12.29 -6.62
CA LYS A 51 3.28 -13.05 -5.57
C LYS A 51 4.79 -12.82 -5.56
N GLU A 52 5.36 -12.54 -6.73
CA GLU A 52 6.78 -12.25 -6.92
C GLU A 52 7.24 -11.04 -6.11
N LEU A 53 6.36 -10.04 -5.93
CA LEU A 53 6.66 -8.82 -5.17
C LEU A 53 6.34 -8.95 -3.68
N HIS A 54 5.75 -10.05 -3.22
CA HIS A 54 5.33 -10.20 -1.82
C HIS A 54 6.51 -10.20 -0.85
N ALA A 55 7.66 -10.74 -1.26
CA ALA A 55 8.86 -10.78 -0.43
C ALA A 55 9.37 -9.38 -0.08
N GLU A 56 9.27 -8.43 -1.02
CA GLU A 56 9.72 -7.05 -0.83
C GLU A 56 8.64 -6.17 -0.17
N LEU A 57 7.37 -6.35 -0.56
CA LEU A 57 6.27 -5.49 -0.08
C LEU A 57 5.77 -5.87 1.31
N ALA A 58 5.83 -7.14 1.71
CA ALA A 58 5.39 -7.57 3.04
C ALA A 58 6.11 -6.84 4.20
N PRO A 59 7.46 -6.74 4.23
CA PRO A 59 8.14 -6.02 5.29
C PRO A 59 7.85 -4.50 5.25
N GLU A 60 7.64 -3.93 4.07
CA GLU A 60 7.28 -2.51 3.93
C GLU A 60 5.89 -2.21 4.47
N PHE A 61 4.89 -3.02 4.08
CA PHE A 61 3.53 -2.89 4.60
C PHE A 61 3.49 -3.10 6.10
N LEU A 62 4.30 -4.02 6.64
CA LEU A 62 4.42 -4.21 8.08
C LEU A 62 5.01 -2.97 8.76
N LYS A 63 6.01 -2.32 8.16
CA LYS A 63 6.61 -1.08 8.66
C LYS A 63 5.58 0.05 8.66
N GLU A 64 4.87 0.26 7.56
CA GLU A 64 3.80 1.25 7.47
C GLU A 64 2.71 1.02 8.54
N LEU A 65 2.30 -0.24 8.71
CA LEU A 65 1.30 -0.61 9.70
C LEU A 65 1.77 -0.33 11.15
N LYS A 66 3.05 -0.54 11.46
CA LYS A 66 3.63 -0.28 12.78
C LYS A 66 3.85 1.21 13.05
N GLU A 67 4.33 1.96 12.06
CA GLU A 67 4.71 3.37 12.21
C GLU A 67 3.54 4.34 12.04
N ARG A 68 2.51 3.95 11.28
CA ARG A 68 1.40 4.83 10.89
C ARG A 68 0.02 4.27 11.21
N GLY A 69 -0.03 3.05 11.74
CA GLY A 69 -1.28 2.32 12.02
C GLY A 69 -2.05 1.85 10.78
N LYS A 70 -1.53 2.08 9.57
CA LYS A 70 -2.21 1.79 8.30
C LYS A 70 -1.21 1.44 7.20
N ILE A 71 -1.64 0.60 6.27
CA ILE A 71 -0.92 0.28 5.03
C ILE A 71 -1.41 1.25 3.95
N TYR A 72 -0.56 2.18 3.54
CA TYR A 72 -0.81 3.15 2.47
C TYR A 72 -0.29 2.67 1.11
N ALA A 73 0.65 1.72 1.12
CA ALA A 73 1.31 1.20 -0.07
C ALA A 73 1.96 2.31 -0.91
N TYR A 74 2.84 3.10 -0.28
CA TYR A 74 3.35 4.35 -0.87
C TYR A 74 4.00 4.19 -2.25
N ARG A 75 4.60 3.03 -2.55
CA ARG A 75 5.15 2.71 -3.88
C ARG A 75 4.14 2.88 -5.04
N TYR A 76 2.87 2.64 -4.79
CA TYR A 76 1.82 2.72 -5.83
C TYR A 76 1.09 4.06 -5.83
N ARG A 77 1.51 5.01 -4.98
CA ARG A 77 1.01 6.38 -5.05
C ARG A 77 1.64 7.07 -6.27
N PRO A 78 0.86 7.66 -7.18
CA PRO A 78 1.43 8.45 -8.28
C PRO A 78 2.22 9.63 -7.73
N GLU A 79 3.35 9.93 -8.37
CA GLU A 79 4.18 11.09 -8.04
C GLU A 79 3.51 12.39 -8.51
N GLY A 80 3.76 13.48 -7.78
CA GLY A 80 3.27 14.82 -8.12
C GLY A 80 1.93 15.19 -7.50
N ASP A 81 1.38 16.30 -8.00
CA ASP A 81 0.16 16.91 -7.48
C ASP A 81 -1.08 16.24 -8.08
N LEU A 82 -1.90 15.65 -7.21
CA LEU A 82 -3.14 14.96 -7.56
C LEU A 82 -4.24 16.00 -7.82
N LYS A 83 -4.33 16.48 -9.06
CA LYS A 83 -5.35 17.43 -9.51
C LYS A 83 -6.42 16.77 -10.36
N ALA A 84 -7.62 17.35 -10.34
CA ALA A 84 -8.65 16.98 -11.30
C ALA A 84 -8.21 17.37 -12.71
N GLY A 85 -8.31 16.43 -13.65
CA GLY A 85 -8.16 16.71 -15.08
C GLY A 85 -9.44 17.32 -15.68
N PRO A 86 -9.36 17.91 -16.89
CA PRO A 86 -10.54 18.35 -17.63
C PRO A 86 -11.40 17.14 -18.01
N ILE A 87 -12.71 17.38 -18.11
CA ILE A 87 -13.70 16.41 -18.58
C ILE A 87 -14.05 16.84 -20.02
N ASP A 88 -13.23 16.44 -20.99
CA ASP A 88 -13.59 16.49 -22.42
C ASP A 88 -14.14 15.13 -22.86
#